data_AF-A0A1G1VH40-F1
#
_entry.id   AF-A0A1G1VH40-F1
#
_cell.length_a   1.000
_cell.length_b   1.000
_cell.length_c   1.000
_cell.angle_alpha   90.00
_cell.angle_beta   90.00
_cell.angle_gamma   90.00
#
_symmetry.space_group_name_H-M   'P 1'
#
loop_
_entity.id
_entity.type
_entity.pdbx_description
1 polymer ?
#
loop_
_entity_poly.entity_id
_entity_poly.type
_entity_poly.pdbx_seq_one_letter_code
_entity_poly.pdbx_strand_id
1 'polypeptide(L)'
;MINGVTIKNLEVKKDERGWFAEILRSNEIDNPKFGQMYVTTATPGQTKGKHYHTRKTEWFCVIKGNGLLTLIDNESGEKQEIELGENNMVTVKIPPRV
;
A
#
# COMPACT_ATOMS: atom_id res chain seq x y z
N MET A 1 -15.25 -3.34 5.77
CA MET A 1 -14.05 -3.10 4.93
C MET A 1 -14.36 -1.91 4.05
N ILE A 2 -13.40 -0.98 3.89
CA ILE A 2 -13.59 0.22 3.07
C ILE A 2 -13.74 -0.16 1.60
N ASN A 3 -14.75 0.40 0.93
CA ASN A 3 -15.04 0.11 -0.47
C ASN A 3 -13.88 0.56 -1.39
N GLY A 4 -13.51 -0.28 -2.36
CA GLY A 4 -12.45 0.00 -3.32
C GLY A 4 -11.01 -0.19 -2.80
N VAL A 5 -10.83 -0.38 -1.49
CA VAL A 5 -9.54 -0.84 -0.93
C VAL A 5 -9.37 -2.32 -1.25
N THR A 6 -8.27 -2.68 -1.92
CA THR A 6 -7.94 -4.08 -2.19
C THR A 6 -6.55 -4.43 -1.66
N ILE A 7 -6.40 -5.67 -1.18
CA ILE A 7 -5.13 -6.18 -0.65
C ILE A 7 -4.68 -7.33 -1.55
N LYS A 8 -3.50 -7.19 -2.15
CA LYS A 8 -2.85 -8.22 -2.96
C LYS A 8 -1.71 -8.82 -2.16
N ASN A 9 -1.84 -10.10 -1.81
CA ASN A 9 -0.73 -10.88 -1.26
C ASN A 9 0.36 -11.06 -2.33
N LEU A 10 1.61 -10.77 -1.99
CA LEU A 10 2.73 -10.90 -2.91
C LEU A 10 3.37 -12.28 -2.78
N GLU A 11 3.64 -12.91 -3.92
CA GLU A 11 4.47 -14.12 -3.95
C GLU A 11 5.94 -13.71 -3.80
N VAL A 12 6.48 -13.90 -2.59
CA VAL A 12 7.89 -13.59 -2.29
C VAL A 12 8.74 -14.83 -2.52
N LYS A 13 9.55 -14.81 -3.58
CA LYS A 13 10.49 -15.89 -3.92
C LYS A 13 11.83 -15.59 -3.25
N LYS A 14 12.38 -16.54 -2.49
CA LYS A 14 13.62 -16.36 -1.71
C LYS A 14 14.69 -17.37 -2.12
N ASP A 15 15.94 -16.91 -2.19
CA ASP A 15 17.13 -17.75 -2.36
C ASP A 15 18.32 -17.14 -1.59
N GLU A 16 19.51 -17.72 -1.71
CA GLU A 16 20.71 -17.29 -0.98
C GLU A 16 21.17 -15.85 -1.26
N ARG A 17 20.65 -15.21 -2.32
CA ARG A 17 20.99 -13.84 -2.73
C ARG A 17 20.01 -12.81 -2.15
N GLY A 18 18.87 -13.25 -1.63
CA GLY A 18 17.82 -12.40 -1.10
C GLY A 18 16.42 -12.83 -1.51
N TRP A 19 15.58 -11.87 -1.90
CA TRP A 19 14.19 -12.12 -2.28
C TRP A 19 13.75 -11.29 -3.48
N PHE A 20 12.77 -11.83 -4.20
CA PHE A 20 12.11 -11.22 -5.36
C PHE A 20 10.60 -11.23 -5.15
N ALA A 21 9.94 -10.11 -5.43
CA ALA A 21 8.49 -10.01 -5.45
C ALA A 21 8.03 -8.98 -6.49
N GLU A 22 6.95 -9.28 -7.20
CA GLU A 22 6.35 -8.38 -8.19
C GLU A 22 5.28 -7.51 -7.53
N ILE A 23 5.72 -6.36 -7.01
CA ILE A 23 4.86 -5.43 -6.26
C ILE A 23 3.63 -5.02 -7.08
N LEU A 24 3.86 -4.55 -8.31
CA LEU A 24 2.81 -4.02 -9.18
C LEU A 24 3.11 -4.35 -10.64
N ARG A 25 2.09 -4.82 -11.37
CA ARG A 25 2.10 -5.03 -12.82
C ARG A 25 1.19 -4.02 -13.51
N SER A 26 1.46 -3.74 -14.79
CA SER A 26 0.68 -2.77 -15.57
C SER A 26 -0.79 -3.14 -15.72
N ASN A 27 -1.13 -4.42 -15.81
CA ASN A 27 -2.51 -4.90 -15.89
C ASN A 27 -3.28 -4.80 -14.57
N GLU A 28 -2.62 -4.46 -13.46
CA GLU A 28 -3.23 -4.22 -12.15
C GLU A 28 -3.53 -2.73 -11.91
N ILE A 29 -3.05 -1.87 -12.82
CA ILE A 29 -3.32 -0.44 -12.82
C ILE A 29 -4.50 -0.22 -13.77
N ASP A 30 -5.68 -0.09 -13.19
CA ASP A 30 -6.85 0.35 -13.95
C ASP A 30 -6.57 1.73 -14.57
N ASN A 31 -7.06 1.96 -15.78
CA ASN A 31 -7.00 3.26 -16.44
C ASN A 31 -7.59 4.32 -15.48
N PRO A 32 -6.77 5.21 -14.91
CA PRO A 32 -5.85 6.10 -15.62
C PRO A 32 -4.41 5.57 -15.83
N LYS A 33 -3.69 6.21 -16.75
CA LYS A 33 -2.24 6.02 -16.99
C LYS A 33 -1.45 6.11 -15.69
N PHE A 34 -0.43 5.24 -15.57
CA PHE A 34 0.62 5.37 -14.56
C PHE A 34 1.13 6.83 -14.49
N GLY A 35 1.16 7.38 -13.28
CA GLY A 35 1.61 8.74 -13.02
C GLY A 35 3.03 8.79 -12.48
N GLN A 36 3.25 8.18 -11.32
CA GLN A 36 4.49 8.32 -10.57
C GLN A 36 4.72 7.12 -9.66
N MET A 37 5.99 6.78 -9.43
CA MET A 37 6.44 5.91 -8.35
C MET A 37 7.41 6.70 -7.47
N TYR A 38 7.31 6.55 -6.15
CA TYR A 38 8.24 7.15 -5.20
C TYR A 38 8.50 6.20 -4.02
N VAL A 39 9.57 6.48 -3.29
CA VAL A 39 9.95 5.77 -2.07
C VAL A 39 10.07 6.78 -0.93
N THR A 40 9.66 6.37 0.26
CA THR A 40 9.78 7.17 1.48
C THR A 40 10.26 6.27 2.61
N THR A 41 11.05 6.82 3.53
CA THR A 41 11.53 6.12 4.72
C THR A 41 11.04 6.85 5.97
N ALA A 42 10.85 6.13 7.07
CA ALA A 42 10.49 6.70 8.36
C ALA A 42 11.33 6.03 9.46
N THR A 43 11.63 6.76 10.52
CA THR A 43 12.25 6.18 11.73
C THR A 43 11.18 5.49 12.58
N PRO A 44 11.55 4.47 13.39
CA PRO A 44 10.60 3.77 14.25
C PRO A 44 9.79 4.73 15.14
N GLY A 45 8.49 4.47 15.27
CA GLY A 45 7.55 5.30 16.03
C GLY A 45 7.02 6.53 15.31
N GLN A 46 7.52 6.87 14.11
CA GLN A 46 7.01 8.00 13.35
C GLN A 46 5.77 7.64 12.54
N THR A 47 4.83 8.59 12.45
CA THR A 47 3.63 8.48 11.60
C THR A 47 3.78 9.40 10.40
N LYS A 48 3.54 8.86 9.20
CA LYS A 48 3.38 9.62 7.96
C LYS A 48 2.00 9.32 7.37
N GLY A 49 1.14 10.33 7.26
CA GLY A 49 -0.25 10.12 6.85
C GLY A 49 -1.15 11.27 7.26
N LYS A 50 -2.39 10.96 7.67
CA LYS A 50 -3.45 11.92 8.01
C LYS A 50 -3.79 12.87 6.86
N HIS A 51 -3.70 12.35 5.65
CA HIS A 51 -4.12 13.01 4.42
C HIS A 51 -4.72 11.96 3.49
N TYR A 52 -5.52 12.42 2.55
CA TYR A 52 -6.11 11.60 1.50
C TYR A 52 -5.92 12.30 0.16
N HIS A 53 -5.96 11.53 -0.93
CA HIS A 53 -5.94 12.11 -2.27
C HIS A 53 -7.36 12.30 -2.78
N THR A 54 -7.66 13.43 -3.41
CA THR A 54 -9.00 13.69 -3.98
C THR A 54 -9.22 13.03 -5.34
N ARG A 55 -8.13 12.64 -6.03
CA ARG A 55 -8.17 12.13 -7.41
C ARG A 55 -7.25 10.94 -7.69
N LYS A 56 -6.26 10.69 -6.82
CA LYS A 56 -5.22 9.68 -7.07
C LYS A 56 -5.62 8.36 -6.41
N THR A 57 -5.48 7.28 -7.16
CA THR A 57 -5.40 5.92 -6.60
C THR A 57 -3.95 5.63 -6.30
N GLU A 58 -3.67 5.10 -5.11
CA GLU A 58 -2.33 4.76 -4.66
C GLU A 58 -2.18 3.25 -4.50
N TRP A 59 -1.00 2.71 -4.81
CA TRP A 59 -0.62 1.34 -4.49
C TRP A 59 0.54 1.40 -3.50
N PHE A 60 0.30 0.91 -2.29
CA PHE A 60 1.22 1.05 -1.16
C PHE A 60 1.75 -0.31 -0.70
N CYS A 61 3.06 -0.40 -0.48
CA CYS A 61 3.74 -1.61 -0.01
C CYS A 61 4.92 -1.25 0.89
N VAL A 62 5.11 -1.97 2.00
CA VAL A 62 6.27 -1.85 2.88
C VAL A 62 7.24 -2.98 2.57
N ILE A 63 8.34 -2.66 1.87
CA ILE A 63 9.33 -3.65 1.42
C ILE A 63 10.46 -3.92 2.44
N LYS A 64 10.57 -3.10 3.48
CA LYS A 64 11.58 -3.22 4.54
C LYS A 64 11.05 -2.67 5.86
N GLY A 65 11.29 -3.40 6.95
CA GLY A 65 10.71 -3.09 8.25
C GLY A 65 9.22 -3.46 8.31
N ASN A 66 8.53 -2.95 9.33
CA ASN A 66 7.11 -3.17 9.56
C ASN A 66 6.42 -1.85 9.91
N GLY A 67 5.15 -1.74 9.56
CA GLY A 67 4.32 -0.58 9.88
C GLY A 67 2.84 -0.91 9.89
N LEU A 68 2.07 -0.07 10.57
CA LEU A 68 0.61 -0.12 10.56
C LEU A 68 0.10 0.91 9.55
N LEU A 69 -0.59 0.45 8.51
CA LEU A 69 -1.35 1.30 7.60
C LEU A 69 -2.77 1.47 8.16
N THR A 70 -3.14 2.70 8.49
CA THR A 70 -4.50 3.06 8.89
C THR A 70 -5.17 3.82 7.76
N LEU A 71 -6.31 3.31 7.30
CA LEU A 71 -7.15 3.89 6.26
C LEU A 71 -8.47 4.36 6.87
N ILE A 72 -8.97 5.51 6.43
CA ILE A 72 -10.24 6.06 6.90
C ILE A 72 -11.02 6.58 5.69
N ASP A 73 -12.16 5.97 5.40
CA ASP A 73 -13.06 6.48 4.37
C ASP A 73 -13.65 7.81 4.82
N ASN A 74 -13.38 8.88 4.07
CA ASN A 74 -13.76 10.23 4.47
C ASN A 74 -15.28 10.50 4.35
N GLU A 75 -16.03 9.65 3.65
CA GLU A 75 -17.49 9.80 3.50
C GLU A 75 -18.24 9.04 4.58
N SER A 76 -17.86 7.80 4.85
CA SER A 76 -18.52 6.92 5.83
C SER A 76 -17.91 7.00 7.23
N GLY A 77 -16.65 7.46 7.36
CA GLY A 77 -15.88 7.40 8.60
C GLY A 77 -15.39 6.00 8.95
N GLU A 78 -15.57 5.01 8.07
CA GLU A 78 -15.11 3.65 8.30
C GLU A 78 -13.58 3.60 8.40
N LYS A 79 -13.08 2.89 9.42
CA LYS A 79 -11.65 2.72 9.68
C LYS A 79 -11.23 1.28 9.37
N GLN A 80 -10.10 1.13 8.69
CA GLN A 80 -9.46 -0.16 8.41
C GLN A 80 -7.96 -0.09 8.74
N GLU A 81 -7.44 -1.12 9.40
CA GLU A 81 -6.03 -1.21 9.79
C GLU A 81 -5.41 -2.46 9.17
N ILE A 82 -4.20 -2.30 8.62
CA ILE A 82 -3.46 -3.35 7.92
C ILE A 82 -2.01 -3.30 8.38
N GLU A 83 -1.52 -4.38 8.98
CA GLU A 83 -0.09 -4.55 9.26
C GLU A 83 0.63 -4.91 7.96
N LEU A 84 1.68 -4.17 7.61
CA LEU A 84 2.46 -4.34 6.40
C LEU A 84 3.94 -4.47 6.76
N GLY A 85 4.69 -5.28 6.01
CA GLY A 85 6.13 -5.36 6.17
C GLY A 85 6.75 -6.65 5.64
N GLU A 86 7.96 -6.95 6.08
CA GLU A 86 8.71 -8.12 5.61
C GLU A 86 8.01 -9.46 5.92
N ASN A 87 7.22 -9.50 7.00
CA ASN A 87 6.44 -10.67 7.39
C ASN A 87 5.05 -10.72 6.75
N ASN A 88 4.57 -9.60 6.19
CA ASN A 88 3.29 -9.49 5.50
C ASN A 88 3.44 -8.54 4.30
N MET A 89 4.16 -9.01 3.27
CA MET A 89 4.46 -8.21 2.10
C MET A 89 3.26 -8.24 1.15
N VAL A 90 2.47 -7.18 1.20
CA VAL A 90 1.27 -7.02 0.38
C VAL A 90 1.27 -5.66 -0.31
N THR A 91 0.59 -5.59 -1.44
CA THR A 91 0.28 -4.30 -2.08
C THR A 91 -1.17 -3.94 -1.78
N VAL A 92 -1.36 -2.76 -1.19
CA VAL A 92 -2.69 -2.22 -0.88
C VAL A 92 -3.04 -1.18 -1.93
N LYS A 93 -4.13 -1.38 -2.66
CA LYS A 93 -4.74 -0.35 -3.52
C LYS A 93 -5.64 0.53 -2.65
N ILE A 94 -5.42 1.84 -2.70
CA ILE A 94 -6.14 2.84 -1.92
C ILE A 94 -6.84 3.78 -2.91
N PRO A 95 -8.20 3.81 -2.95
CA PRO A 95 -8.93 4.71 -3.85
C PRO A 95 -8.87 6.16 -3.32
N PRO A 96 -9.26 7.15 -4.15
CA PRO A 96 -9.40 8.52 -3.69
C PRO A 96 -10.36 8.63 -2.50
N ARG A 97 -10.12 9.62 -1.61
CA ARG A 97 -10.92 9.93 -0.40
C ARG A 97 -10.85 8.90 0.74
N VAL A 98 -9.83 8.03 0.70
CA VAL A 98 -9.46 7.10 1.78
C VAL A 98 -8.13 7.49 2.40
#